data_AF-A0A4Q5N472-F1
#
_entry.id   AF-A0A4Q5N472-F1
#
_cell.length_a   1.000
_cell.length_b   1.000
_cell.length_c   1.000
_cell.angle_alpha   90.00
_cell.angle_beta   90.00
_cell.angle_gamma   90.00
#
_symmetry.space_group_name_H-M   'P 1'
#
loop_
_entity.id
_entity.type
_entity.pdbx_description
1 polymer ?
#
loop_
_entity_poly.entity_id
_entity_poly.type
_entity_poly.pdbx_seq_one_letter_code
_entity_poly.pdbx_strand_id
1 'polypeptide(L)'
;MMILLRRARNRAIRAYRTIRSQNLRAPSYTYKRHEAGRVLELMREFSCSDPVFAINGKDKTHEWARALGVRIPDLLGTYAEVGDLPWEELPEQFVIKPFRGSTSMGVFLLQRVDGGWRELRSGRDIRRQDVEREYRDLVATDAISSAVLVEKLIVDPRMPGLPPIDYKVYTFFGRVGLIVAKSHERDSAGGGAGFRIFDPQWRDLSSAFSGVPLDPTIPLPVRRRELLELASLVSSAVPRAALRVDLFEDADGVVLGEITPEPGGRWIARQDIDRALGAMWEEAEARLRVRFARAGQLTPGQEPQPEALLERSSIRART
;
A
#
# COMPACT_ATOMS: atom_id res chain seq x y z
N MET A 1 -13.59 -4.80 22.67
CA MET A 1 -13.97 -5.26 21.31
C MET A 1 -15.27 -4.61 20.77
N MET A 2 -16.44 -4.80 21.41
CA MET A 2 -17.75 -4.31 20.93
C MET A 2 -17.87 -2.78 20.76
N ILE A 3 -17.18 -1.98 21.57
CA ILE A 3 -17.23 -0.50 21.52
C ILE A 3 -16.43 0.05 20.33
N LEU A 4 -15.30 -0.60 19.98
CA LEU A 4 -14.50 -0.25 18.79
C LEU A 4 -15.23 -0.59 17.49
N LEU A 5 -15.90 -1.74 17.44
CA LEU A 5 -16.76 -2.14 16.32
C LEU A 5 -17.95 -1.18 16.13
N ARG A 6 -18.59 -0.71 17.22
CA ARG A 6 -19.63 0.33 17.15
C ARG A 6 -19.09 1.67 16.64
N ARG A 7 -17.87 2.05 17.00
CA ARG A 7 -17.24 3.31 16.52
C ARG A 7 -16.82 3.24 15.05
N ALA A 8 -16.36 2.09 14.56
CA ALA A 8 -16.06 1.84 13.15
C ALA A 8 -17.34 1.88 12.30
N ARG A 9 -18.37 1.13 12.72
CA ARG A 9 -19.70 1.13 12.09
C ARG A 9 -20.33 2.52 12.03
N ASN A 10 -20.25 3.29 13.12
CA ASN A 10 -20.77 4.66 13.15
C ASN A 10 -19.96 5.63 12.28
N ARG A 11 -18.66 5.39 12.05
CA ARG A 11 -17.85 6.14 11.08
C ARG A 11 -18.24 5.79 9.64
N ALA A 12 -18.45 4.51 9.33
CA ALA A 12 -18.91 4.05 8.02
C ALA A 12 -20.30 4.62 7.67
N ILE A 13 -21.24 4.61 8.62
CA ILE A 13 -22.59 5.19 8.46
C ILE A 13 -22.54 6.71 8.29
N ARG A 14 -21.68 7.43 9.03
CA ARG A 14 -21.52 8.88 8.86
C ARG A 14 -20.90 9.24 7.51
N ALA A 15 -19.89 8.50 7.06
CA ALA A 15 -19.30 8.67 5.74
C ALA A 15 -20.37 8.50 4.64
N TYR A 16 -21.28 7.54 4.80
CA TYR A 16 -22.40 7.31 3.86
C TYR A 16 -23.39 8.48 3.81
N ARG A 17 -23.71 9.11 4.96
CA ARG A 17 -24.58 10.30 4.99
C ARG A 17 -23.96 11.54 4.33
N THR A 18 -22.64 11.54 4.11
CA THR A 18 -21.93 12.62 3.42
C THR A 18 -21.78 12.35 1.92
N ILE A 19 -21.97 11.11 1.45
CA ILE A 19 -22.05 10.78 0.03
C ILE A 19 -23.38 11.31 -0.48
N ARG A 20 -23.36 12.44 -1.21
CA ARG A 20 -24.56 12.97 -1.88
C ARG A 20 -25.14 11.86 -2.76
N SER A 21 -26.44 11.61 -2.60
CA SER A 21 -27.26 10.65 -3.35
C SER A 21 -27.11 10.69 -4.88
N GLN A 22 -26.52 11.75 -5.44
CA GLN A 22 -26.18 11.90 -6.85
C GLN A 22 -25.11 10.91 -7.36
N ASN A 23 -24.23 10.39 -6.49
CA ASN A 23 -23.20 9.41 -6.89
C ASN A 23 -23.71 7.97 -7.05
N LEU A 24 -25.00 7.71 -6.77
CA LEU A 24 -25.59 6.37 -6.89
C LEU A 24 -26.15 6.07 -8.29
N ARG A 25 -26.15 7.03 -9.22
CA ARG A 25 -26.69 6.86 -10.59
C ARG A 25 -25.63 6.56 -11.64
N ALA A 26 -24.36 6.51 -11.25
CA ALA A 26 -23.23 6.28 -12.15
C ALA A 26 -22.09 5.62 -11.37
N PRO A 27 -21.12 4.99 -12.07
CA PRO A 27 -19.95 4.43 -11.41
C PRO A 27 -19.24 5.49 -10.56
N SER A 28 -18.75 5.11 -9.38
CA SER A 28 -18.05 6.02 -8.46
C SER A 28 -16.97 5.27 -7.70
N TYR A 29 -15.71 5.69 -7.88
CA TYR A 29 -14.59 5.14 -7.15
C TYR A 29 -14.74 5.32 -5.64
N THR A 30 -15.17 6.49 -5.21
CA THR A 30 -15.42 6.80 -3.80
C THR A 30 -16.45 5.84 -3.21
N TYR A 31 -17.56 5.59 -3.92
CA TYR A 31 -18.54 4.60 -3.51
C TYR A 31 -17.95 3.20 -3.43
N LYS A 32 -17.28 2.73 -4.49
CA LYS A 32 -16.67 1.40 -4.57
C LYS A 32 -15.65 1.14 -3.48
N ARG A 33 -14.82 2.14 -3.16
CA ARG A 33 -13.88 2.08 -2.03
C ARG A 33 -14.59 1.90 -0.69
N HIS A 34 -15.67 2.66 -0.46
CA HIS A 34 -16.47 2.52 0.77
C HIS A 34 -17.21 1.18 0.82
N GLU A 35 -17.68 0.67 -0.31
CA GLU A 35 -18.25 -0.66 -0.43
C GLU A 35 -17.25 -1.76 -0.10
N ALA A 36 -16.06 -1.74 -0.72
CA ALA A 36 -15.00 -2.71 -0.47
C ALA A 36 -14.60 -2.78 1.01
N GLY A 37 -14.47 -1.64 1.68
CA GLY A 37 -14.20 -1.60 3.12
C GLY A 37 -15.30 -2.27 3.95
N ARG A 38 -16.58 -2.07 3.60
CA ARG A 38 -17.70 -2.75 4.28
C ARG A 38 -17.70 -4.26 4.02
N VAL A 39 -17.43 -4.68 2.79
CA VAL A 39 -17.35 -6.11 2.44
C VAL A 39 -16.26 -6.78 3.28
N LEU A 40 -15.10 -6.15 3.45
CA LEU A 40 -14.01 -6.69 4.26
C LEU A 40 -14.34 -6.73 5.76
N GLU A 41 -15.07 -5.74 6.27
CA GLU A 41 -15.65 -5.81 7.63
C GLU A 41 -16.61 -7.01 7.77
N LEU A 42 -17.50 -7.22 6.80
CA LEU A 42 -18.43 -8.35 6.80
C LEU A 42 -17.74 -9.70 6.67
N MET A 43 -16.73 -9.84 5.81
CA MET A 43 -15.94 -11.08 5.69
C MET A 43 -15.34 -11.50 7.04
N ARG A 44 -14.84 -10.53 7.82
CA ARG A 44 -14.34 -10.79 9.18
C ARG A 44 -15.44 -11.26 10.13
N GLU A 45 -16.69 -10.81 9.97
CA GLU A 45 -17.84 -11.31 10.74
C GLU A 45 -18.20 -12.76 10.40
N PHE A 46 -17.79 -13.24 9.22
CA PHE A 46 -17.86 -14.64 8.78
C PHE A 46 -16.55 -15.41 9.07
N SER A 47 -15.65 -14.88 9.91
CA SER A 47 -14.36 -15.50 10.22
C SER A 47 -13.48 -15.78 9.00
N CYS A 48 -13.68 -15.03 7.91
CA CYS A 48 -12.91 -15.16 6.68
C CYS A 48 -12.02 -13.92 6.50
N SER A 49 -10.71 -14.12 6.36
CA SER A 49 -9.81 -13.07 5.91
C SER A 49 -9.76 -13.05 4.39
N ASP A 50 -9.73 -11.86 3.79
CA ASP A 50 -9.42 -11.76 2.37
C ASP A 50 -8.02 -12.37 2.08
N PRO A 51 -7.90 -13.31 1.12
CA PRO A 51 -6.64 -13.97 0.81
C PRO A 51 -5.49 -13.02 0.44
N VAL A 52 -5.78 -11.82 -0.04
CA VAL A 52 -4.73 -10.82 -0.33
C VAL A 52 -3.91 -10.46 0.91
N PHE A 53 -4.48 -10.55 2.11
CA PHE A 53 -3.76 -10.26 3.34
C PHE A 53 -2.71 -11.33 3.68
N ALA A 54 -2.82 -12.53 3.08
CA ALA A 54 -1.78 -13.56 3.19
C ALA A 54 -0.48 -13.15 2.48
N ILE A 55 -0.53 -12.20 1.54
CA ILE A 55 0.64 -11.70 0.79
C ILE A 55 0.99 -10.24 1.11
N ASN A 56 0.25 -9.57 2.01
CA ASN A 56 0.44 -8.14 2.30
C ASN A 56 1.54 -7.88 3.36
N GLY A 57 1.83 -8.86 4.22
CA GLY A 57 2.96 -8.77 5.15
C GLY A 57 4.28 -8.68 4.39
N LYS A 58 5.24 -7.88 4.87
CA LYS A 58 6.46 -7.54 4.09
C LYS A 58 7.25 -8.77 3.64
N ASP A 59 7.43 -9.75 4.52
CA ASP A 59 8.05 -11.04 4.22
C ASP A 59 7.26 -11.88 3.21
N LYS A 60 5.93 -11.90 3.35
CA LYS A 60 5.03 -12.63 2.44
C LYS A 60 4.94 -11.98 1.08
N THR A 61 4.94 -10.65 1.01
CA THR A 61 5.06 -9.90 -0.24
C THR A 61 6.36 -10.27 -0.94
N HIS A 62 7.47 -10.39 -0.20
CA HIS A 62 8.77 -10.74 -0.78
C HIS A 62 8.77 -12.14 -1.40
N GLU A 63 8.30 -13.13 -0.64
CA GLU A 63 8.18 -14.52 -1.11
C GLU A 63 7.31 -14.61 -2.37
N TRP A 64 6.11 -14.02 -2.31
CA TRP A 64 5.17 -14.00 -3.43
C TRP A 64 5.72 -13.26 -4.66
N ALA A 65 6.35 -12.11 -4.47
CA ALA A 65 6.91 -11.31 -5.56
C ALA A 65 8.05 -12.04 -6.27
N ARG A 66 8.95 -12.70 -5.52
CA ARG A 66 10.01 -13.52 -6.10
C ARG A 66 9.45 -14.66 -6.96
N ALA A 67 8.41 -15.34 -6.47
CA ALA A 67 7.74 -16.40 -7.24
C ALA A 67 7.08 -15.86 -8.54
N LEU A 68 6.67 -14.60 -8.54
CA LEU A 68 6.12 -13.91 -9.72
C LEU A 68 7.22 -13.31 -10.63
N GLY A 69 8.51 -13.42 -10.28
CA GLY A 69 9.61 -12.79 -11.01
C GLY A 69 9.62 -11.26 -10.90
N VAL A 70 8.97 -10.72 -9.85
CA VAL A 70 8.90 -9.28 -9.57
C VAL A 70 10.03 -8.87 -8.65
N ARG A 71 10.76 -7.82 -9.05
CA ARG A 71 11.83 -7.27 -8.23
C ARG A 71 11.28 -6.58 -6.98
N ILE A 72 11.95 -6.81 -5.88
CA ILE A 72 11.73 -6.25 -4.54
C ILE A 72 13.06 -5.70 -4.03
N PRO A 73 13.08 -4.91 -2.95
CA PRO A 73 14.34 -4.48 -2.35
C PRO A 73 15.13 -5.70 -1.85
N ASP A 74 16.45 -5.66 -2.01
CA ASP A 74 17.31 -6.75 -1.56
C ASP A 74 17.22 -6.88 -0.03
N LEU A 75 16.82 -8.06 0.44
CA LEU A 75 16.74 -8.37 1.86
C LEU A 75 18.16 -8.61 2.40
N LEU A 76 18.59 -7.76 3.32
CA LEU A 76 19.89 -7.87 3.99
C LEU A 76 19.81 -8.72 5.26
N GLY A 77 18.65 -8.76 5.91
CA GLY A 77 18.43 -9.62 7.07
C GLY A 77 17.11 -9.39 7.78
N THR A 78 16.78 -10.30 8.69
CA THR A 78 15.62 -10.20 9.59
C THR A 78 16.07 -10.52 11.01
N TYR A 79 15.60 -9.74 11.97
CA TYR A 79 16.06 -9.79 13.36
C TYR A 79 14.86 -9.76 14.33
N ALA A 80 15.00 -10.38 15.49
CA ALA A 80 13.93 -10.48 16.48
C ALA A 80 13.63 -9.11 17.12
N GLU A 81 14.66 -8.30 17.33
CA GLU A 81 14.56 -6.92 17.77
C GLU A 81 15.62 -6.00 17.16
N VAL A 82 15.42 -4.69 17.30
CA VAL A 82 16.33 -3.66 16.73
C VAL A 82 17.74 -3.70 17.35
N GLY A 83 17.88 -4.23 18.56
CA GLY A 83 19.17 -4.35 19.25
C GLY A 83 20.09 -5.43 18.65
N ASP A 84 19.50 -6.41 17.95
CA ASP A 84 20.22 -7.55 17.36
C ASP A 84 20.90 -7.22 16.02
N LEU A 85 20.68 -6.02 15.49
CA LEU A 85 21.22 -5.64 14.18
C LEU A 85 22.76 -5.63 14.22
N PRO A 86 23.45 -6.22 13.23
CA PRO A 86 24.90 -6.20 13.13
C PRO A 86 25.36 -4.85 12.55
N TRP A 87 25.17 -3.77 13.31
CA TRP A 87 25.37 -2.39 12.86
C TRP A 87 26.71 -2.12 12.16
N GLU A 88 27.78 -2.79 12.59
CA GLU A 88 29.11 -2.64 12.01
C GLU A 88 29.26 -3.33 10.65
N GLU A 89 28.43 -4.33 10.35
CA GLU A 89 28.43 -5.09 9.09
C GLU A 89 27.42 -4.54 8.06
N LEU A 90 26.51 -3.65 8.49
CA LEU A 90 25.51 -3.06 7.60
C LEU A 90 26.17 -2.14 6.55
N PRO A 91 25.65 -2.15 5.31
CA PRO A 91 26.25 -1.40 4.20
C PRO A 91 26.14 0.12 4.40
N GLU A 92 26.77 0.88 3.50
CA GLU A 92 26.72 2.35 3.48
C GLU A 92 25.31 2.93 3.49
N GLN A 93 24.34 2.23 2.90
CA GLN A 93 22.94 2.66 2.84
C GLN A 93 22.00 1.47 2.99
N PHE A 94 21.01 1.59 3.89
CA PHE A 94 19.99 0.56 4.10
C PHE A 94 18.72 1.15 4.70
N VAL A 95 17.67 0.32 4.75
CA VAL A 95 16.39 0.62 5.37
C VAL A 95 16.14 -0.35 6.51
N ILE A 96 15.78 0.19 7.67
CA ILE A 96 15.19 -0.58 8.77
C ILE A 96 13.68 -0.41 8.67
N LYS A 97 12.92 -1.50 8.78
CA LYS A 97 11.46 -1.43 8.87
C LYS A 97 10.88 -2.53 9.77
N PRO A 98 9.80 -2.26 10.50
CA PRO A 98 9.07 -3.30 11.20
C PRO A 98 8.34 -4.19 10.20
N PHE A 99 8.11 -5.46 10.55
CA PHE A 99 7.19 -6.33 9.81
C PHE A 99 5.79 -5.74 9.79
N ARG A 100 5.27 -5.35 10.96
CA ARG A 100 3.97 -4.67 11.12
C ARG A 100 4.18 -3.22 11.53
N GLY A 101 3.56 -2.31 10.79
CA GLY A 101 3.53 -0.88 11.08
C GLY A 101 2.70 -0.15 10.03
N SER A 102 2.34 1.10 10.30
CA SER A 102 1.60 1.94 9.35
C SER A 102 2.27 3.30 9.22
N THR A 103 1.98 4.02 8.13
CA THR A 103 2.43 5.42 7.95
C THR A 103 3.95 5.59 8.11
N SER A 104 4.72 4.58 7.71
CA SER A 104 6.19 4.57 7.83
C SER A 104 6.72 4.72 9.27
N MET A 105 5.92 4.37 10.29
CA MET A 105 6.39 4.29 11.67
C MET A 105 7.45 3.21 11.82
N GLY A 106 8.55 3.52 12.52
CA GLY A 106 9.68 2.62 12.70
C GLY A 106 10.50 2.36 11.43
N VAL A 107 10.26 3.14 10.36
CA VAL A 107 11.01 3.03 9.10
C VAL A 107 12.10 4.10 9.06
N PHE A 108 13.35 3.65 9.04
CA PHE A 108 14.54 4.50 8.99
C PHE A 108 15.29 4.25 7.69
N LEU A 109 15.55 5.32 6.91
CA LEU A 109 16.39 5.26 5.71
C LEU A 109 17.75 5.81 6.11
N LEU A 110 18.75 4.94 6.28
CA LEU A 110 20.02 5.31 6.89
C LEU A 110 21.13 5.34 5.84
N GLN A 111 21.93 6.41 5.89
CA GLN A 111 23.19 6.54 5.17
C GLN A 111 24.33 6.74 6.16
N ARG A 112 25.42 6.00 6.02
CA ARG A 112 26.57 6.10 6.92
C ARG A 112 27.21 7.49 6.83
N VAL A 113 27.52 8.05 7.99
CA VAL A 113 28.28 9.31 8.15
C VAL A 113 29.27 9.15 9.30
N ASP A 114 30.16 10.13 9.50
CA ASP A 114 31.13 10.06 10.59
C ASP A 114 30.44 9.95 11.95
N GLY A 115 30.80 8.92 12.73
CA GLY A 115 30.25 8.67 14.05
C GLY A 115 28.77 8.25 14.12
N GLY A 116 28.10 7.93 13.01
CA GLY A 116 26.69 7.51 13.03
C GLY A 116 26.03 7.38 11.66
N TRP A 117 24.77 7.85 11.57
CA TRP A 117 23.92 7.69 10.40
C TRP A 117 23.16 8.97 10.10
N ARG A 118 23.03 9.33 8.83
CA ARG A 118 22.04 10.31 8.37
C ARG A 118 20.73 9.61 8.06
N GLU A 119 19.65 10.04 8.69
CA GLU A 119 18.29 9.57 8.39
C GLU A 119 17.72 10.41 7.25
N LEU A 120 17.55 9.80 6.08
CA LEU A 120 17.30 10.52 4.82
C LEU A 120 15.93 11.19 4.75
N ARG A 121 14.94 10.77 5.54
CA ARG A 121 13.62 11.44 5.54
C ARG A 121 13.62 12.74 6.34
N SER A 122 14.35 12.78 7.45
CA SER A 122 14.39 13.91 8.37
C SER A 122 15.63 14.79 8.18
N GLY A 123 16.63 14.29 7.45
CA GLY A 123 17.93 14.94 7.28
C GLY A 123 18.78 14.95 8.55
N ARG A 124 18.31 14.33 9.64
CA ARG A 124 19.00 14.34 10.94
C ARG A 124 20.14 13.33 10.95
N ASP A 125 21.26 13.73 11.55
CA ASP A 125 22.30 12.79 11.95
C ASP A 125 21.88 12.16 13.29
N ILE A 126 21.82 10.83 13.32
CA ILE A 126 21.36 10.01 14.43
C ILE A 126 22.37 8.89 14.73
N ARG A 127 22.42 8.45 15.98
CA ARG A 127 23.26 7.32 16.38
C ARG A 127 22.44 6.04 16.48
N ARG A 128 23.14 4.90 16.54
CA ARG A 128 22.54 3.59 16.82
C ARG A 128 21.57 3.64 18.00
N GLN A 129 21.97 4.26 19.11
CA GLN A 129 21.13 4.34 20.32
C GLN A 129 19.85 5.14 20.12
N ASP A 130 19.83 6.09 19.17
CA ASP A 130 18.63 6.85 18.84
C ASP A 130 17.63 5.99 18.08
N VAL A 131 18.10 5.25 17.06
CA VAL A 131 17.26 4.31 16.31
C VAL A 131 16.69 3.24 17.23
N GLU A 132 17.53 2.62 18.06
CA GLU A 132 17.10 1.57 18.99
C GLU A 132 16.06 2.07 20.01
N ARG A 133 16.22 3.31 20.49
CA ARG A 133 15.28 3.93 21.44
C ARG A 133 13.95 4.26 20.75
N GLU A 134 13.99 5.03 19.65
CA GLU A 134 12.80 5.43 18.90
C GLU A 134 11.99 4.20 18.44
N TYR A 135 12.67 3.15 17.98
CA TYR A 135 12.02 1.90 17.58
C TYR A 135 11.39 1.17 18.78
N ARG A 136 12.11 1.03 19.91
CA ARG A 136 11.56 0.37 21.11
C ARG A 136 10.38 1.13 21.72
N ASP A 137 10.37 2.45 21.68
CA ASP A 137 9.23 3.26 22.15
C ASP A 137 7.96 2.98 21.32
N LEU A 138 8.11 2.81 20.01
CA LEU A 138 7.01 2.41 19.13
C LEU A 138 6.55 0.97 19.38
N VAL A 139 7.46 0.06 19.69
CA VAL A 139 7.13 -1.32 20.09
C VAL A 139 6.38 -1.33 21.42
N ALA A 140 6.82 -0.55 22.41
CA ALA A 140 6.22 -0.46 23.74
C ALA A 140 4.77 0.06 23.71
N THR A 141 4.43 0.83 22.68
CA THR A 141 3.06 1.33 22.43
C THR A 141 2.23 0.44 21.50
N ASP A 142 2.76 -0.72 21.11
CA ASP A 142 2.17 -1.66 20.14
C ASP A 142 1.91 -1.04 18.74
N ALA A 143 2.53 0.12 18.46
CA ALA A 143 2.39 0.82 17.19
C ALA A 143 3.05 0.04 16.04
N ILE A 144 4.11 -0.71 16.33
CA ILE A 144 4.87 -1.54 15.38
C ILE A 144 5.25 -2.91 16.00
N SER A 145 5.67 -3.86 15.17
CA SER A 145 6.27 -5.13 15.64
C SER A 145 7.69 -4.95 16.17
N SER A 146 8.08 -5.78 17.16
CA SER A 146 9.48 -5.88 17.62
C SER A 146 10.40 -6.37 16.50
N ALA A 147 9.97 -7.40 15.76
CA ALA A 147 10.73 -7.96 14.66
C ALA A 147 11.02 -6.90 13.59
N VAL A 148 12.27 -6.90 13.14
CA VAL A 148 12.85 -5.94 12.21
C VAL A 148 13.26 -6.65 10.92
N LEU A 149 13.03 -5.97 9.81
CA LEU A 149 13.53 -6.34 8.49
C LEU A 149 14.51 -5.25 8.03
N VAL A 150 15.67 -5.65 7.51
CA VAL A 150 16.69 -4.77 6.94
C VAL A 150 16.82 -5.00 5.44
N GLU A 151 16.73 -3.93 4.66
CA GLU A 151 16.77 -3.95 3.20
C GLU A 151 17.82 -3.01 2.63
N LYS A 152 18.30 -3.30 1.43
CA LYS A 152 19.05 -2.33 0.64
C LYS A 152 18.19 -1.11 0.36
N LEU A 153 18.76 0.07 0.54
CA LEU A 153 18.08 1.32 0.20
C LEU A 153 17.88 1.41 -1.32
N ILE A 154 16.65 1.71 -1.73
CA ILE A 154 16.34 2.04 -3.11
C ILE A 154 16.75 3.49 -3.34
N VAL A 155 17.68 3.70 -4.28
CA VAL A 155 18.19 5.03 -4.63
C VAL A 155 17.60 5.45 -5.97
N ASP A 156 16.77 6.48 -5.96
CA ASP A 156 16.25 7.06 -7.19
C ASP A 156 17.39 7.81 -7.91
N PRO A 157 17.75 7.41 -9.15
CA PRO A 157 18.88 8.01 -9.87
C PRO A 157 18.69 9.50 -10.16
N ARG A 158 17.47 10.02 -10.07
CA ARG A 158 17.15 11.43 -10.30
C ARG A 158 17.29 12.29 -9.04
N MET A 159 17.30 11.65 -7.86
CA MET A 159 17.29 12.35 -6.57
C MET A 159 18.25 11.67 -5.56
N PRO A 160 19.56 11.59 -5.88
CA PRO A 160 20.52 10.93 -5.03
C PRO A 160 20.58 11.59 -3.64
N GLY A 161 20.67 10.77 -2.59
CA GLY A 161 20.70 11.24 -1.20
C GLY A 161 19.34 11.66 -0.63
N LEU A 162 18.25 11.54 -1.41
CA LEU A 162 16.88 11.72 -0.93
C LEU A 162 16.14 10.37 -0.92
N PRO A 163 15.09 10.23 -0.10
CA PRO A 163 14.18 9.10 -0.22
C PRO A 163 13.61 8.99 -1.65
N PRO A 164 13.46 7.78 -2.19
CA PRO A 164 12.99 7.58 -3.56
C PRO A 164 11.55 8.07 -3.73
N ILE A 165 11.15 8.45 -4.95
CA ILE A 165 9.75 8.78 -5.21
C ILE A 165 8.89 7.52 -5.06
N ASP A 166 7.84 7.63 -4.25
CA ASP A 166 6.86 6.58 -3.99
C ASP A 166 5.73 6.70 -5.03
N TYR A 167 5.75 5.82 -6.04
CA TYR A 167 4.77 5.76 -7.11
C TYR A 167 3.61 4.84 -6.71
N LYS A 168 2.51 5.44 -6.26
CA LYS A 168 1.30 4.72 -5.89
C LYS A 168 0.40 4.53 -7.10
N VAL A 169 0.42 3.33 -7.66
CA VAL A 169 -0.33 2.99 -8.88
C VAL A 169 -1.66 2.34 -8.51
N TYR A 170 -2.75 3.01 -8.83
CA TYR A 170 -4.10 2.49 -8.65
C TYR A 170 -4.46 1.64 -9.87
N THR A 171 -4.76 0.37 -9.60
CA THR A 171 -5.00 -0.63 -10.64
C THR A 171 -6.34 -1.32 -10.46
N PHE A 172 -6.90 -1.76 -11.58
CA PHE A 172 -8.20 -2.42 -11.67
C PHE A 172 -8.06 -3.73 -12.46
N PHE A 173 -7.64 -4.78 -11.75
CA PHE A 173 -7.37 -6.13 -12.27
C PHE A 173 -6.54 -6.13 -13.57
N GLY A 174 -5.28 -5.67 -13.45
CA GLY A 174 -4.35 -5.58 -14.58
C GLY A 174 -4.55 -4.38 -15.51
N ARG A 175 -5.32 -3.37 -15.09
CA ARG A 175 -5.39 -2.07 -15.79
C ARG A 175 -4.97 -0.94 -14.87
N VAL A 176 -4.07 -0.08 -15.30
CA VAL A 176 -3.69 1.12 -14.53
C VAL A 176 -4.70 2.22 -14.77
N GLY A 177 -5.20 2.85 -13.70
CA GLY A 177 -6.16 3.95 -13.79
C GLY A 177 -5.62 5.30 -13.33
N LEU A 178 -4.76 5.32 -12.30
CA LEU A 178 -4.21 6.55 -11.73
C LEU A 178 -2.83 6.28 -11.13
N ILE A 179 -1.92 7.25 -11.25
CA ILE A 179 -0.62 7.21 -10.58
C ILE A 179 -0.51 8.42 -9.66
N VAL A 180 -0.16 8.19 -8.41
CA VAL A 180 0.18 9.27 -7.47
C VAL A 180 1.66 9.14 -7.14
N ALA A 181 2.47 10.05 -7.66
CA ALA A 181 3.87 10.19 -7.28
C ALA A 181 3.94 11.03 -6.01
N LYS A 182 4.58 10.48 -4.97
CA LYS A 182 4.74 11.13 -3.69
C LYS A 182 6.23 11.35 -3.42
N SER A 183 6.63 12.58 -3.13
CA SER A 183 7.93 12.87 -2.54
C SER A 183 7.85 12.70 -1.02
N HIS A 184 8.97 12.34 -0.41
CA HIS A 184 9.07 12.35 1.05
C HIS A 184 9.29 13.78 1.55
N GLU A 185 8.96 14.03 2.82
CA GLU A 185 9.26 15.29 3.50
C GLU A 185 10.74 15.61 3.31
N ARG A 186 11.04 16.83 2.82
CA ARG A 186 12.39 17.19 2.40
C ARG A 186 13.20 17.94 3.44
N ASP A 187 12.57 18.53 4.46
CA ASP A 187 13.29 19.44 5.35
C ASP A 187 12.90 19.31 6.82
N SER A 188 13.92 19.43 7.68
CA SER A 188 13.83 19.82 9.09
C SER A 188 13.15 21.20 9.31
N ALA A 189 12.82 21.92 8.22
CA ALA A 189 12.09 23.19 8.20
C ALA A 189 10.56 23.05 8.05
N GLY A 190 10.01 21.82 8.06
CA GLY A 190 8.56 21.59 8.17
C GLY A 190 7.78 21.56 6.85
N GLY A 191 8.44 21.34 5.72
CA GLY A 191 7.77 21.06 4.44
C GLY A 191 7.22 19.63 4.38
N GLY A 192 5.90 19.49 4.28
CA GLY A 192 5.22 18.19 4.13
C GLY A 192 5.56 17.46 2.82
N ALA A 193 5.27 16.16 2.75
CA ALA A 193 5.38 15.36 1.54
C ALA A 193 4.64 16.01 0.35
N GLY A 194 5.28 16.11 -0.81
CA GLY A 194 4.67 16.64 -2.04
C GLY A 194 4.00 15.55 -2.88
N PHE A 195 3.02 15.94 -3.71
CA PHE A 195 2.28 15.02 -4.57
C PHE A 195 2.20 15.52 -5.99
N ARG A 196 2.28 14.59 -6.94
CA ARG A 196 1.96 14.82 -8.34
C ARG A 196 1.17 13.64 -8.88
N ILE A 197 0.12 13.94 -9.64
CA ILE A 197 -0.88 12.92 -9.98
C ILE A 197 -0.98 12.82 -11.49
N PHE A 198 -1.03 11.60 -12.00
CA PHE A 198 -1.02 11.31 -13.42
C PHE A 198 -2.08 10.30 -13.81
N ASP A 199 -2.50 10.37 -15.07
CA ASP A 199 -3.17 9.27 -15.75
C ASP A 199 -2.16 8.25 -16.32
N PRO A 200 -2.61 7.12 -16.89
CA PRO A 200 -1.72 6.12 -17.47
C PRO A 200 -0.92 6.58 -18.70
N GLN A 201 -1.27 7.73 -19.28
CA GLN A 201 -0.52 8.38 -20.36
C GLN A 201 0.50 9.40 -19.82
N TRP A 202 0.69 9.46 -18.49
CA TRP A 202 1.56 10.41 -17.80
C TRP A 202 1.15 11.88 -18.00
N ARG A 203 -0.12 12.15 -18.32
CA ARG A 203 -0.66 13.51 -18.30
C ARG A 203 -0.91 13.93 -16.85
N ASP A 204 -0.46 15.13 -16.51
CA ASP A 204 -0.61 15.68 -15.17
C ASP A 204 -2.07 16.02 -14.86
N LEU A 205 -2.61 15.39 -13.83
CA LEU A 205 -3.97 15.57 -13.33
C LEU A 205 -3.99 16.35 -12.01
N SER A 206 -2.87 16.88 -11.52
CA SER A 206 -2.76 17.45 -10.17
C SER A 206 -3.79 18.54 -9.88
N SER A 207 -4.12 19.37 -10.87
CA SER A 207 -5.16 20.42 -10.77
C SER A 207 -6.58 19.88 -10.54
N ALA A 208 -6.81 18.58 -10.74
CA ALA A 208 -8.09 17.91 -10.51
C ALA A 208 -8.29 17.44 -9.06
N PHE A 209 -7.28 17.57 -8.22
CA PHE A 209 -7.28 17.08 -6.84
C PHE A 209 -7.23 18.26 -5.87
N SER A 210 -7.90 18.14 -4.72
CA SER A 210 -7.90 19.17 -3.69
C SER A 210 -7.47 18.60 -2.34
N GLY A 211 -6.93 19.46 -1.49
CA GLY A 211 -6.49 19.08 -0.15
C GLY A 211 -5.21 18.24 -0.12
N VAL A 212 -4.40 18.29 -1.19
CA VAL A 212 -3.06 17.69 -1.25
C VAL A 212 -2.01 18.77 -1.55
N PRO A 213 -0.84 18.73 -0.90
CA PRO A 213 0.28 19.63 -1.22
C PRO A 213 0.91 19.20 -2.54
N LEU A 214 0.52 19.88 -3.63
CA LEU A 214 1.00 19.57 -4.96
C LEU A 214 2.44 20.05 -5.16
N ASP A 215 3.27 19.19 -5.74
CA ASP A 215 4.67 19.47 -6.04
C ASP A 215 4.96 19.17 -7.52
N PRO A 216 4.96 20.21 -8.39
CA PRO A 216 5.22 20.03 -9.82
C PRO A 216 6.69 19.67 -10.10
N THR A 217 7.59 19.79 -9.11
CA THR A 217 9.02 19.47 -9.25
C THR A 217 9.30 17.98 -9.15
N ILE A 218 8.32 17.17 -8.71
CA ILE A 218 8.43 15.70 -8.71
C ILE A 218 8.68 15.23 -10.15
N PRO A 219 9.84 14.58 -10.41
CA PRO A 219 10.18 14.14 -11.75
C PRO A 219 9.29 12.96 -12.18
N LEU A 220 9.05 12.88 -13.48
CA LEU A 220 8.49 11.68 -14.09
C LEU A 220 9.51 10.53 -13.97
N PRO A 221 9.06 9.27 -13.78
CA PRO A 221 9.98 8.13 -13.72
C PRO A 221 10.74 8.00 -15.04
N VAL A 222 11.93 7.42 -14.98
CA VAL A 222 12.74 7.15 -16.18
C VAL A 222 12.11 5.98 -16.95
N ARG A 223 11.71 4.94 -16.23
CA ARG A 223 11.17 3.65 -16.70
C ARG A 223 9.65 3.61 -16.60
N ARG A 224 8.99 4.67 -17.07
CA ARG A 224 7.51 4.84 -17.07
C ARG A 224 6.75 3.60 -17.56
N ARG A 225 7.21 3.03 -18.67
CA ARG A 225 6.58 1.87 -19.29
C ARG A 225 6.68 0.64 -18.38
N GLU A 226 7.89 0.35 -17.91
CA GLU A 226 8.18 -0.76 -17.00
C GLU A 226 7.35 -0.64 -15.71
N LEU A 227 7.19 0.59 -15.19
CA LEU A 227 6.41 0.86 -13.98
C LEU A 227 4.93 0.51 -14.16
N LEU A 228 4.33 0.88 -15.30
CA LEU A 228 2.95 0.53 -15.63
C LEU A 228 2.78 -0.97 -15.91
N GLU A 229 3.74 -1.58 -16.61
CA GLU A 229 3.75 -3.02 -16.90
C GLU A 229 3.84 -3.85 -15.61
N LEU A 230 4.72 -3.48 -14.67
CA LEU A 230 4.86 -4.15 -13.38
C LEU A 230 3.61 -4.02 -12.52
N ALA A 231 3.04 -2.80 -12.43
CA ALA A 231 1.79 -2.59 -11.69
C ALA A 231 0.63 -3.43 -12.27
N SER A 232 0.55 -3.51 -13.60
CA SER A 232 -0.43 -4.34 -14.30
C SER A 232 -0.23 -5.83 -13.99
N LEU A 233 1.01 -6.32 -14.06
CA LEU A 233 1.36 -7.71 -13.75
C LEU A 233 0.93 -8.06 -12.31
N VAL A 234 1.40 -7.30 -11.32
CA VAL A 234 1.08 -7.51 -9.89
C VAL A 234 -0.43 -7.50 -9.67
N SER A 235 -1.14 -6.52 -10.23
CA SER A 235 -2.60 -6.40 -10.13
C SER A 235 -3.34 -7.59 -10.73
N SER A 236 -2.87 -8.12 -11.86
CA SER A 236 -3.51 -9.26 -12.54
C SER A 236 -3.28 -10.61 -11.84
N ALA A 237 -2.20 -10.72 -11.07
CA ALA A 237 -1.84 -11.90 -10.30
C ALA A 237 -2.66 -12.03 -9.00
N VAL A 238 -3.24 -10.93 -8.52
CA VAL A 238 -4.13 -10.91 -7.34
C VAL A 238 -5.58 -10.89 -7.82
N PRO A 239 -6.44 -11.86 -7.44
CA PRO A 239 -7.84 -11.93 -7.88
C PRO A 239 -8.73 -10.91 -7.15
N ARG A 240 -8.38 -9.62 -7.22
CA ARG A 240 -9.13 -8.49 -6.67
C ARG A 240 -9.40 -7.43 -7.73
N ALA A 241 -10.59 -6.83 -7.67
CA ALA A 241 -11.02 -5.85 -8.66
C ALA A 241 -10.23 -4.55 -8.59
N ALA A 242 -9.80 -4.12 -7.40
CA ALA A 242 -8.94 -2.97 -7.21
C ALA A 242 -7.78 -3.29 -6.28
N LEU A 243 -6.61 -2.76 -6.63
CA LEU A 243 -5.36 -2.92 -5.91
C LEU A 243 -4.53 -1.66 -6.09
N ARG A 244 -3.89 -1.17 -5.03
CA ARG A 244 -2.82 -0.18 -5.16
C ARG A 244 -1.48 -0.91 -5.12
N VAL A 245 -0.63 -0.61 -6.07
CA VAL A 245 0.73 -1.15 -6.14
C VAL A 245 1.68 0.02 -5.93
N ASP A 246 2.41 -0.02 -4.82
CA ASP A 246 3.39 1.01 -4.48
C ASP A 246 4.74 0.59 -5.04
N LEU A 247 5.26 1.41 -5.95
CA LEU A 247 6.46 1.13 -6.73
C LEU A 247 7.52 2.20 -6.48
N PHE A 248 8.77 1.78 -6.58
CA PHE A 248 9.94 2.66 -6.61
C PHE A 248 10.74 2.39 -7.88
N GLU A 249 11.74 3.23 -8.13
CA GLU A 249 12.67 3.11 -9.24
C GLU A 249 14.09 3.33 -8.74
N ASP A 250 15.02 2.47 -9.15
CA ASP A 250 16.46 2.68 -9.01
C ASP A 250 17.16 2.55 -10.37
N ALA A 251 18.50 2.51 -10.37
CA ALA A 251 19.31 2.37 -11.58
C ALA A 251 18.98 1.07 -12.37
N ASP A 252 18.69 -0.02 -11.69
CA ASP A 252 18.54 -1.35 -12.29
C ASP A 252 17.12 -1.59 -12.83
N GLY A 253 16.10 -0.92 -12.29
CA GLY A 253 14.72 -1.13 -12.73
C GLY A 253 13.65 -0.54 -11.84
N VAL A 254 12.43 -1.05 -11.99
CA VAL A 254 11.32 -0.79 -11.06
C VAL A 254 11.35 -1.80 -9.91
N VAL A 255 10.97 -1.36 -8.72
CA VAL A 255 10.91 -2.19 -7.50
C VAL A 255 9.49 -2.19 -6.94
N LEU A 256 8.96 -3.36 -6.60
CA LEU A 256 7.75 -3.49 -5.81
C LEU A 256 8.03 -3.16 -4.34
N GLY A 257 7.39 -2.11 -3.83
CA GLY A 257 7.47 -1.71 -2.42
C GLY A 257 6.37 -2.32 -1.55
N GLU A 258 5.12 -2.13 -1.94
CA GLU A 258 3.96 -2.60 -1.17
C GLU A 258 2.77 -2.93 -2.09
N ILE A 259 1.95 -3.88 -1.65
CA ILE A 259 0.62 -4.13 -2.23
C ILE A 259 -0.42 -3.69 -1.21
N THR A 260 -1.24 -2.69 -1.54
CA THR A 260 -2.32 -2.23 -0.66
C THR A 260 -3.69 -2.62 -1.24
N PRO A 261 -4.42 -3.57 -0.63
CA PRO A 261 -5.70 -4.08 -1.12
C PRO A 261 -6.86 -3.08 -1.05
N GLU A 262 -6.76 -2.13 -0.13
CA GLU A 262 -7.73 -1.06 0.06
C GLU A 262 -7.06 0.28 -0.24
N PRO A 263 -7.09 0.73 -1.49
CA PRO A 263 -6.45 2.00 -1.81
C PRO A 263 -7.15 3.14 -1.07
N GLY A 264 -6.37 4.08 -0.54
CA GLY A 264 -6.86 5.38 -0.06
C GLY A 264 -7.45 6.23 -1.21
N GLY A 265 -7.48 7.55 -1.05
CA GLY A 265 -7.96 8.44 -2.12
C GLY A 265 -9.03 9.44 -1.71
N ARG A 266 -9.00 9.92 -0.45
CA ARG A 266 -9.93 10.95 0.03
C ARG A 266 -9.81 12.30 -0.72
N TRP A 267 -8.83 12.44 -1.60
CA TRP A 267 -8.44 13.64 -2.33
C TRP A 267 -8.95 13.71 -3.77
N ILE A 268 -9.64 12.68 -4.28
CA ILE A 268 -10.26 12.74 -5.60
C ILE A 268 -11.47 13.69 -5.53
N ALA A 269 -11.25 14.94 -5.93
CA ALA A 269 -12.26 15.99 -5.89
C ALA A 269 -13.04 16.12 -7.21
N ARG A 270 -12.38 15.89 -8.36
CA ARG A 270 -13.01 15.96 -9.68
C ARG A 270 -13.90 14.74 -9.93
N GLN A 271 -15.17 15.01 -10.24
CA GLN A 271 -16.19 13.98 -10.37
C GLN A 271 -16.01 13.07 -11.60
N ASP A 272 -15.44 13.59 -12.68
CA ASP A 272 -15.13 12.81 -13.88
C ASP A 272 -14.04 11.76 -13.64
N ILE A 273 -13.01 12.08 -12.84
CA ILE A 273 -11.99 11.11 -12.41
C ILE A 273 -12.61 10.05 -11.48
N ASP A 274 -13.42 10.46 -10.50
CA ASP A 274 -14.13 9.53 -9.63
C ASP A 274 -15.00 8.54 -10.42
N ARG A 275 -15.71 9.04 -11.44
CA ARG A 275 -16.54 8.23 -12.35
C ARG A 275 -15.70 7.29 -13.21
N ALA A 276 -14.62 7.79 -13.81
CA ALA A 276 -13.74 6.98 -14.65
C ALA A 276 -13.14 5.82 -13.86
N LEU A 277 -12.57 6.09 -12.69
CA LEU A 277 -12.02 5.06 -11.81
C LEU A 277 -13.10 4.10 -11.28
N GLY A 278 -14.31 4.61 -11.00
CA GLY A 278 -15.46 3.78 -10.63
C GLY A 278 -15.85 2.80 -11.75
N ALA A 279 -15.89 3.28 -12.99
CA ALA A 279 -16.22 2.45 -14.16
C ALA A 279 -15.15 1.37 -14.39
N MET A 280 -13.87 1.72 -14.21
CA MET A 280 -12.78 0.73 -14.27
C MET A 280 -12.91 -0.35 -13.19
N TRP A 281 -13.35 0.03 -11.98
CA TRP A 281 -13.59 -0.92 -10.89
C TRP A 281 -14.74 -1.88 -11.23
N GLU A 282 -15.88 -1.37 -11.69
CA GLU A 282 -17.01 -2.21 -12.13
C GLU A 282 -16.63 -3.14 -13.28
N GLU A 283 -15.86 -2.64 -14.25
CA GLU A 283 -15.33 -3.47 -15.33
C GLU A 283 -14.41 -4.58 -14.81
N ALA A 284 -13.54 -4.27 -13.83
CA ALA A 284 -12.66 -5.27 -13.22
C ALA A 284 -13.44 -6.36 -12.47
N GLU A 285 -14.50 -6.00 -11.75
CA GLU A 285 -15.41 -6.98 -11.12
C GLU A 285 -16.08 -7.86 -12.17
N ALA A 286 -16.57 -7.28 -13.26
CA ALA A 286 -17.15 -8.03 -14.37
C ALA A 286 -16.14 -9.00 -15.00
N ARG A 287 -14.90 -8.54 -15.24
CA ARG A 287 -13.81 -9.38 -15.78
C ARG A 287 -13.45 -10.54 -14.84
N LEU A 288 -13.40 -10.31 -13.53
CA LEU A 288 -13.19 -11.38 -12.54
C LEU A 288 -14.35 -12.37 -12.53
N ARG A 289 -15.60 -11.87 -12.58
CA ARG A 289 -16.79 -12.73 -12.66
C ARG A 289 -16.78 -13.59 -13.92
N VAL A 290 -16.43 -13.02 -15.08
CA VAL A 290 -16.27 -13.76 -16.34
C VAL A 290 -15.17 -14.82 -16.22
N ARG A 291 -14.03 -14.51 -15.59
CA ARG A 291 -12.96 -15.47 -15.33
C ARG A 291 -13.46 -16.67 -14.52
N PHE A 292 -14.13 -16.42 -13.40
CA PHE A 292 -14.66 -17.48 -12.54
C PHE A 292 -15.78 -18.28 -13.21
N ALA A 293 -16.65 -17.63 -13.97
CA ALA A 293 -17.68 -18.31 -14.75
C ALA A 293 -17.07 -19.26 -15.80
N ARG A 294 -16.07 -18.80 -16.56
CA ARG A 294 -15.38 -19.64 -17.57
C ARG A 294 -14.57 -20.76 -16.95
N ALA A 295 -14.12 -20.59 -15.71
CA ALA A 295 -13.46 -21.64 -14.92
C ALA A 295 -14.46 -22.62 -14.26
N GLY A 296 -15.77 -22.47 -14.50
CA GLY A 296 -16.82 -23.32 -13.93
C GLY A 296 -17.13 -23.04 -12.45
N GLN A 297 -16.50 -22.03 -11.83
CA GLN A 297 -16.65 -21.72 -10.41
C GLN A 297 -17.97 -21.01 -10.05
N LEU A 298 -18.71 -20.54 -11.06
CA LEU A 298 -20.03 -19.91 -10.91
C LEU A 298 -21.15 -20.75 -11.55
N THR A 299 -20.90 -22.04 -11.79
CA THR A 299 -21.89 -22.95 -12.36
C THR A 299 -23.02 -23.20 -11.35
N PRO A 300 -24.30 -23.10 -11.74
CA PRO A 300 -25.42 -23.46 -10.86
C PRO A 300 -25.30 -24.91 -10.37
N GLY A 301 -25.47 -25.12 -9.06
CA GLY A 301 -25.53 -26.46 -8.48
C GLY A 301 -26.88 -27.13 -8.75
N GLN A 302 -26.91 -28.47 -8.68
CA GLN A 302 -28.16 -29.25 -8.67
C GLN A 302 -28.83 -29.25 -7.29
N GLU A 303 -28.06 -28.93 -6.25
CA GLU A 303 -28.50 -28.78 -4.85
C GLU A 303 -28.14 -27.37 -4.35
N PRO A 304 -28.81 -26.86 -3.30
CA PRO A 304 -28.43 -25.62 -2.64
C PRO A 304 -26.95 -25.64 -2.24
N GLN A 305 -26.25 -24.51 -2.43
CA GLN A 305 -24.85 -24.42 -2.03
C GLN A 305 -24.72 -24.50 -0.50
N PRO A 306 -23.69 -25.20 0.02
CA PRO A 306 -23.57 -25.45 1.45
C PRO A 306 -23.32 -24.14 2.22
N GLU A 307 -24.32 -23.71 3.00
CA GLU A 307 -24.19 -22.56 3.91
C GLU A 307 -23.14 -22.78 4.99
N ALA A 308 -22.76 -24.04 5.26
CA ALA A 308 -21.69 -24.39 6.19
C ALA A 308 -20.34 -23.72 5.88
N LEU A 309 -20.09 -23.34 4.62
CA LEU A 309 -18.88 -22.58 4.23
C LEU A 309 -18.91 -21.12 4.71
N LEU A 310 -20.08 -20.63 5.13
CA LEU A 310 -20.33 -19.29 5.65
C LEU A 310 -20.62 -19.31 7.17
N GLU A 311 -20.70 -20.49 7.78
CA GLU A 311 -20.97 -20.63 9.21
C GLU A 311 -19.79 -20.08 10.04
N ARG A 312 -20.12 -19.30 11.06
CA ARG A 312 -19.14 -18.77 12.00
C ARG A 312 -18.46 -19.94 12.70
N SER A 313 -17.15 -20.09 12.50
CA SER A 313 -16.36 -21.02 13.31
C SER A 313 -16.53 -20.62 14.79
N SER A 314 -17.15 -21.50 15.57
CA SER A 314 -17.42 -21.31 17.01
C SER A 314 -16.15 -21.46 17.86
N ILE A 315 -15.03 -20.90 17.41
CA ILE A 315 -13.80 -20.86 18.19
C ILE A 315 -13.79 -19.53 18.94
N ARG A 316 -14.59 -19.48 20.01
CA ARG A 316 -14.25 -18.63 21.16
C ARG A 316 -13.00 -19.21 21.77
N ALA A 317 -11.92 -18.42 21.75
CA ALA A 317 -10.71 -18.64 22.52
C ALA A 317 -11.05 -19.09 23.94
N ARG A 318 -10.61 -20.29 24.31
CA ARG A 318 -10.28 -20.61 25.69
C ARG A 318 -8.84 -20.16 25.93
N THR A 319 -8.67 -19.50 27.07
CA THR A 319 -7.43 -19.07 27.76
C THR A 319 -6.56 -18.04 27.06
#